data_AF-A0A8A4ZI77-F1
#
_entry.id   AF-A0A8A4ZI77-F1
#
_cell.length_a   1.000
_cell.length_b   1.000
_cell.length_c   1.000
_cell.angle_alpha   90.00
_cell.angle_beta   90.00
_cell.angle_gamma   90.00
#
_symmetry.space_group_name_H-M   'P 1'
#
loop_
_entity.id
_entity.type
_entity.pdbx_description
1 polymer ?
#
loop_
_entity_poly.entity_id
_entity_poly.type
_entity_poly.pdbx_seq_one_letter_code
_entity_poly.pdbx_strand_id
1 'polypeptide(L)'
;MSVPDDASSLEGEVGVALVLTPVANAEALAATCAVAKIRMDAVPTPVGALAVLRDRDGDAPAAAAGAISRLLRGVPVVLLERRDGQISAGRWIDGARDGDLAPGLVLGDAPEVLEDVILGSATPADLEGVVSSVGMSRLKAMRILAAAGRAHRRP
;
A
#
# COMPACT_ATOMS: atom_id res chain seq x y z
N MET A 1 -21.88 -31.36 -19.08
CA MET A 1 -21.47 -30.07 -19.67
C MET A 1 -21.01 -29.20 -18.51
N SER A 2 -19.73 -29.24 -18.19
CA SER A 2 -19.17 -28.36 -17.15
C SER A 2 -18.99 -26.99 -17.77
N VAL A 3 -19.62 -25.97 -17.20
CA VAL A 3 -19.34 -24.58 -17.53
C VAL A 3 -17.90 -24.31 -17.08
N PRO A 4 -16.98 -23.86 -17.95
CA PRO A 4 -15.65 -23.47 -17.52
C PRO A 4 -15.73 -22.19 -16.68
N ASP A 5 -14.90 -22.15 -15.63
CA ASP A 5 -14.66 -21.02 -14.73
C ASP A 5 -13.88 -19.93 -15.48
N ASP A 6 -14.50 -19.29 -16.47
CA ASP A 6 -13.89 -18.20 -17.25
C ASP A 6 -14.09 -16.82 -16.59
N ALA A 7 -14.74 -16.76 -15.43
CA ALA A 7 -14.99 -15.50 -14.71
C ALA A 7 -13.72 -14.89 -14.11
N SER A 8 -12.68 -15.69 -13.85
CA SER A 8 -11.38 -15.21 -13.35
C SER A 8 -10.57 -14.42 -14.40
N SER A 9 -10.98 -14.41 -15.67
CA SER A 9 -10.26 -13.74 -16.77
C SER A 9 -10.79 -12.33 -17.11
N LEU A 10 -11.74 -11.80 -16.31
CA LEU A 10 -12.41 -10.51 -16.57
C LEU A 10 -11.97 -9.39 -15.64
N GLU A 11 -11.07 -9.65 -14.69
CA GLU A 11 -10.50 -8.61 -13.86
C GLU A 11 -9.32 -8.00 -14.63
N GLY A 12 -9.55 -6.95 -15.43
CA GLY A 12 -8.53 -6.32 -16.29
C GLY A 12 -7.24 -5.89 -15.57
N GLU A 13 -6.17 -5.55 -16.28
CA GLU A 13 -4.86 -5.35 -15.65
C GLU A 13 -4.87 -4.18 -14.65
N VAL A 14 -4.40 -4.41 -13.41
CA VAL A 14 -4.24 -3.34 -12.43
C VAL A 14 -3.01 -2.51 -12.81
N GLY A 15 -3.26 -1.37 -13.44
CA GLY A 15 -2.20 -0.46 -13.87
C GLY A 15 -1.41 0.09 -12.70
N VAL A 16 -2.08 0.47 -11.60
CA VAL A 16 -1.45 0.95 -10.36
C VAL A 16 -2.25 0.45 -9.16
N ALA A 17 -1.53 -0.01 -8.13
CA ALA A 17 -2.11 -0.32 -6.83
C ALA A 17 -1.25 0.29 -5.73
N LEU A 18 -1.89 0.91 -4.74
CA LEU A 18 -1.20 1.55 -3.63
C LEU A 18 -2.00 1.48 -2.33
N VAL A 19 -1.30 1.48 -1.20
CA VAL A 19 -1.92 1.52 0.14
C VAL A 19 -1.52 2.81 0.85
N LEU A 20 -2.49 3.66 1.15
CA LEU A 20 -2.31 4.85 1.99
C LEU A 20 -2.41 4.45 3.47
N THR A 21 -1.46 4.92 4.28
CA THR A 21 -1.43 4.69 5.72
C THR A 21 -0.93 5.91 6.49
N PRO A 22 -1.48 6.21 7.68
CA PRO A 22 -1.01 7.31 8.52
C PRO A 22 0.32 7.02 9.24
N VAL A 23 0.99 5.89 8.95
CA VAL A 23 2.27 5.54 9.58
C VAL A 23 3.36 6.53 9.20
N ALA A 24 3.97 7.11 10.23
CA ALA A 24 4.78 8.33 10.14
C ALA A 24 6.18 8.21 9.49
N ASN A 25 6.54 7.09 8.85
CA ASN A 25 7.76 7.05 8.02
C ASN A 25 7.72 5.97 6.92
N ALA A 26 8.25 6.32 5.75
CA ALA A 26 8.43 5.40 4.64
C ALA A 26 9.39 4.24 5.01
N GLU A 27 10.41 4.50 5.84
CA GLU A 27 11.42 3.51 6.18
C GLU A 27 10.88 2.37 7.06
N ALA A 28 10.08 2.65 8.10
CA ALA A 28 9.49 1.57 8.91
C ALA A 28 8.36 0.86 8.16
N LEU A 29 7.63 1.56 7.29
CA LEU A 29 6.65 0.92 6.42
C LEU A 29 7.34 -0.07 5.46
N ALA A 30 8.43 0.34 4.79
CA ALA A 30 9.24 -0.53 3.94
C ALA A 30 9.86 -1.70 4.73
N ALA A 31 10.38 -1.45 5.94
CA ALA A 31 10.92 -2.50 6.80
C ALA A 31 9.86 -3.51 7.26
N THR A 32 8.67 -3.03 7.61
CA THR A 32 7.50 -3.86 7.96
C THR A 32 7.14 -4.77 6.78
N CYS A 33 7.04 -4.19 5.59
CA CYS A 33 6.73 -4.91 4.36
C CYS A 33 7.85 -5.90 3.97
N ALA A 34 9.12 -5.55 4.18
CA ALA A 34 10.25 -6.45 3.93
C ALA A 34 10.21 -7.69 4.83
N VAL A 35 9.87 -7.53 6.12
CA VAL A 35 9.69 -8.66 7.05
C VAL A 35 8.51 -9.54 6.63
N ALA A 36 7.43 -8.92 6.14
CA ALA A 36 6.22 -9.58 5.67
C ALA A 36 6.31 -10.09 4.22
N LYS A 37 7.44 -9.87 3.54
CA LYS A 37 7.68 -10.22 2.12
C LYS A 37 6.71 -9.57 1.13
N ILE A 38 6.25 -8.36 1.42
CA ILE A 38 5.39 -7.56 0.54
C ILE A 38 6.30 -6.68 -0.32
N ARG A 39 6.23 -6.84 -1.65
CA ARG A 39 7.05 -6.08 -2.60
C ARG A 39 6.41 -4.73 -2.90
N MET A 40 7.02 -3.66 -2.43
CA MET A 40 6.49 -2.32 -2.56
C MET A 40 7.58 -1.27 -2.45
N ASP A 41 7.24 -0.07 -2.90
CA ASP A 41 8.01 1.16 -2.71
C ASP A 41 7.25 2.08 -1.75
N ALA A 42 7.85 2.38 -0.61
CA ALA A 42 7.28 3.28 0.37
C ALA A 42 7.65 4.71 0.00
N VAL A 43 6.64 5.53 -0.27
CA VAL A 43 6.77 6.95 -0.60
C VAL A 43 6.34 7.78 0.62
N PRO A 44 7.18 8.70 1.12
CA PRO A 44 6.80 9.56 2.23
C PRO A 44 5.72 10.56 1.83
N THR A 45 4.81 10.89 2.75
CA THR A 45 3.76 11.89 2.52
C THR A 45 3.62 12.79 3.75
N PRO A 46 3.00 13.98 3.65
CA PRO A 46 2.74 14.85 4.80
C PRO A 46 1.86 14.22 5.89
N VAL A 47 1.03 13.23 5.53
CA VAL A 47 0.04 12.60 6.43
C VAL A 47 0.40 11.16 6.83
N GLY A 48 1.60 10.68 6.45
CA GLY A 48 2.03 9.31 6.68
C GLY A 48 2.90 8.79 5.54
N ALA A 49 2.56 7.61 5.02
CA ALA A 49 3.29 7.01 3.90
C ALA A 49 2.34 6.28 2.94
N LEU A 50 2.81 6.18 1.70
CA LEU A 50 2.16 5.48 0.61
C LEU A 50 2.97 4.24 0.26
N ALA A 51 2.34 3.07 0.22
CA ALA A 51 2.94 1.84 -0.27
C ALA A 51 2.54 1.60 -1.72
N VAL A 52 3.40 1.90 -2.69
CA VAL A 52 3.14 1.57 -4.10
C VAL A 52 3.47 0.10 -4.33
N LEU A 53 2.46 -0.71 -4.66
CA LEU A 53 2.59 -2.16 -4.76
C LEU A 53 3.19 -2.56 -6.12
N ARG A 54 4.14 -3.50 -6.08
CA ARG A 54 4.76 -4.07 -7.28
C ARG A 54 4.01 -5.30 -7.79
N ASP A 55 3.38 -6.05 -6.89
CA ASP A 55 2.50 -7.17 -7.22
C ASP A 55 1.08 -6.65 -7.44
N ARG A 56 0.58 -6.82 -8.66
CA ARG A 56 -0.69 -6.20 -9.13
C ARG A 56 -1.66 -7.22 -9.75
N ASP A 57 -1.25 -8.48 -9.83
CA ASP A 57 -2.03 -9.52 -10.46
C ASP A 57 -3.14 -10.02 -9.51
N GLY A 58 -4.35 -10.18 -10.05
CA GLY A 58 -5.50 -10.72 -9.31
C GLY A 58 -5.72 -10.03 -7.95
N ASP A 59 -5.76 -10.83 -6.88
CA ASP A 59 -6.01 -10.39 -5.50
C ASP A 59 -4.74 -9.95 -4.75
N ALA A 60 -3.58 -9.89 -5.40
CA ALA A 60 -2.32 -9.53 -4.73
C ALA A 60 -2.36 -8.15 -4.03
N PRO A 61 -2.97 -7.10 -4.62
CA PRO A 61 -3.15 -5.81 -3.95
C PRO A 61 -3.96 -5.88 -2.65
N ALA A 62 -5.09 -6.59 -2.69
CA ALA A 62 -5.98 -6.77 -1.54
C ALA A 62 -5.29 -7.61 -0.44
N ALA A 63 -4.61 -8.69 -0.81
CA ALA A 63 -3.81 -9.48 0.11
C ALA A 63 -2.71 -8.64 0.80
N ALA A 64 -2.03 -7.76 0.05
CA ALA A 64 -1.04 -6.84 0.60
C ALA A 64 -1.68 -5.81 1.56
N ALA A 65 -2.82 -5.22 1.21
CA ALA A 65 -3.55 -4.29 2.09
C ALA A 65 -4.02 -4.96 3.40
N GLY A 66 -4.53 -6.20 3.31
CA GLY A 66 -4.85 -7.02 4.48
C GLY A 66 -3.62 -7.32 5.34
N ALA A 67 -2.49 -7.68 4.73
CA ALA A 67 -1.27 -7.92 5.47
C ALA A 67 -0.74 -6.64 6.15
N ILE A 68 -0.71 -5.51 5.45
CA ILE A 68 -0.27 -4.21 5.99
C ILE A 68 -1.17 -3.78 7.14
N SER A 69 -2.50 -3.80 6.98
CA SER A 69 -3.43 -3.41 8.06
C SER A 69 -3.26 -4.27 9.32
N ARG A 70 -3.05 -5.59 9.17
CA ARG A 70 -2.76 -6.48 10.31
C ARG A 70 -1.45 -6.16 11.02
N LEU A 71 -0.43 -5.73 10.28
CA LEU A 71 0.87 -5.36 10.84
C LEU A 71 0.79 -4.05 11.63
N LEU A 72 -0.07 -3.13 11.20
CA LEU A 72 -0.20 -1.80 11.79
C LEU A 72 -1.21 -1.71 12.95
N ARG A 73 -2.08 -2.73 13.12
CA ARG A 73 -3.04 -2.95 14.22
C ARG A 73 -3.86 -1.73 14.65
N GLY A 74 -5.18 -1.80 14.45
CA GLY A 74 -6.10 -0.73 14.87
C GLY A 74 -5.94 0.60 14.11
N VAL A 75 -5.08 0.63 13.09
CA VAL A 75 -4.91 1.74 12.16
C VAL A 75 -5.54 1.34 10.83
N PRO A 76 -6.60 2.04 10.38
CA PRO A 76 -7.16 1.80 9.06
C PRO A 76 -6.14 2.18 7.98
N VAL A 77 -6.09 1.38 6.92
CA VAL A 77 -5.36 1.70 5.69
C VAL A 77 -6.34 1.73 4.53
N VAL A 78 -6.01 2.47 3.47
CA VAL A 78 -6.85 2.56 2.28
C VAL A 78 -6.08 2.00 1.10
N LEU A 79 -6.61 0.95 0.48
CA LEU A 79 -6.14 0.44 -0.79
C LEU A 79 -6.81 1.25 -1.90
N LEU A 80 -6.01 1.80 -2.82
CA LEU A 80 -6.50 2.33 -4.09
C LEU A 80 -5.92 1.51 -5.24
N GLU A 81 -6.77 1.19 -6.20
CA GLU A 81 -6.38 0.47 -7.42
C GLU A 81 -6.92 1.24 -8.63
N ARG A 82 -6.08 1.39 -9.66
CA ARG A 82 -6.51 1.84 -10.99
C ARG A 82 -6.51 0.65 -11.94
N ARG A 83 -7.70 0.22 -12.35
CA ARG A 83 -7.93 -0.88 -13.30
C ARG A 83 -8.73 -0.35 -14.49
N ASP A 84 -8.20 -0.51 -15.70
CA ASP A 84 -8.84 -0.04 -16.94
C ASP A 84 -9.33 1.43 -16.90
N GLY A 85 -8.56 2.29 -16.23
CA GLY A 85 -8.90 3.71 -16.05
C GLY A 85 -9.93 4.03 -14.97
N GLN A 86 -10.48 3.03 -14.28
CA GLN A 86 -11.35 3.20 -13.13
C GLN A 86 -10.55 3.08 -11.83
N ILE A 87 -10.76 4.02 -10.91
CA ILE A 87 -10.15 3.99 -9.58
C ILE A 87 -11.15 3.41 -8.59
N SER A 88 -10.73 2.43 -7.80
CA SER A 88 -11.45 1.92 -6.64
C SER A 88 -10.72 2.33 -5.36
N ALA A 89 -11.46 2.42 -4.24
CA ALA A 89 -10.89 2.66 -2.93
C ALA A 89 -11.57 1.78 -1.88
N GLY A 90 -10.78 1.04 -1.09
CA GLY A 90 -11.27 0.17 -0.04
C GLY A 90 -10.53 0.39 1.27
N ARG A 91 -11.26 0.51 2.37
CA ARG A 91 -10.71 0.59 3.72
C ARG A 91 -10.45 -0.82 4.27
N TRP A 92 -9.29 -1.00 4.89
CA TRP A 92 -8.85 -2.24 5.51
C TRP A 92 -8.44 -2.02 6.96
N ILE A 93 -8.89 -2.91 7.84
CA ILE A 93 -8.62 -2.89 9.28
C ILE A 93 -8.29 -4.32 9.73
N ASP A 94 -7.17 -4.48 10.44
CA ASP A 94 -6.76 -5.74 11.07
C ASP A 94 -6.76 -6.98 10.14
N GLY A 95 -6.56 -6.76 8.84
CA GLY A 95 -6.50 -7.80 7.83
C GLY A 95 -7.81 -8.13 7.13
N ALA A 96 -8.88 -7.36 7.38
CA ALA A 96 -10.16 -7.49 6.69
C ALA A 96 -10.56 -6.18 6.00
N ARG A 97 -11.31 -6.30 4.90
CA ARG A 97 -11.94 -5.16 4.24
C ARG A 97 -13.11 -4.70 5.10
N ASP A 98 -13.06 -3.44 5.51
CA ASP A 98 -14.04 -2.81 6.40
C ASP A 98 -15.13 -2.07 5.61
N GLY A 99 -14.82 -1.62 4.39
CA GLY A 99 -15.81 -1.03 3.50
C GLY A 99 -15.19 -0.30 2.31
N ASP A 100 -16.06 0.23 1.47
CA ASP A 100 -15.71 0.93 0.23
C ASP A 100 -15.74 2.43 0.50
N LEU A 101 -14.80 3.14 -0.11
CA LEU A 101 -14.74 4.58 -0.06
C LEU A 101 -15.00 5.13 -1.46
N ALA A 102 -15.68 6.28 -1.52
CA ALA A 102 -15.84 6.98 -2.79
C ALA A 102 -14.45 7.47 -3.27
N PRO A 103 -13.96 7.04 -4.45
CA PRO A 103 -12.63 7.40 -4.92
C PRO A 103 -12.40 8.91 -4.97
N GLY A 104 -13.38 9.67 -5.47
CA GLY A 104 -13.30 11.13 -5.53
C GLY A 104 -13.18 11.81 -4.16
N LEU A 105 -13.75 11.21 -3.10
CA LEU A 105 -13.58 11.71 -1.74
C LEU A 105 -12.17 11.43 -1.21
N VAL A 106 -11.66 10.22 -1.45
CA VAL A 106 -10.30 9.86 -1.04
C VAL A 106 -9.27 10.73 -1.74
N LEU A 107 -9.45 10.98 -3.04
CA LEU A 107 -8.55 11.84 -3.82
C LEU A 107 -8.64 13.31 -3.39
N GLY A 108 -9.83 13.83 -3.10
CA GLY A 108 -10.00 15.22 -2.67
C GLY A 108 -9.28 15.58 -1.36
N ASP A 109 -9.07 14.60 -0.47
CA ASP A 109 -8.34 14.76 0.80
C ASP A 109 -6.91 14.17 0.73
N ALA A 110 -6.50 13.63 -0.42
CA ALA A 110 -5.22 12.95 -0.55
C ALA A 110 -4.04 13.94 -0.67
N PRO A 111 -2.82 13.51 -0.28
CA PRO A 111 -1.60 14.19 -0.69
C PRO A 111 -1.43 14.20 -2.22
N GLU A 112 -0.89 15.29 -2.77
CA GLU A 112 -0.61 15.44 -4.21
C GLU A 112 0.14 14.23 -4.81
N VAL A 113 1.14 13.73 -4.10
CA VAL A 113 1.92 12.54 -4.53
C VAL A 113 1.08 11.27 -4.69
N LEU A 114 -0.02 11.12 -3.94
CA LEU A 114 -0.94 10.00 -4.11
C LEU A 114 -1.71 10.15 -5.43
N GLU A 115 -2.22 11.35 -5.72
CA GLU A 115 -2.88 11.64 -6.99
C GLU A 115 -1.94 11.39 -8.17
N ASP A 116 -0.70 11.87 -8.08
CA ASP A 116 0.26 11.70 -9.16
C ASP A 116 0.55 10.22 -9.47
N VAL A 117 0.72 9.42 -8.43
CA VAL A 117 0.98 7.98 -8.58
C VAL A 117 -0.27 7.25 -9.08
N ILE A 118 -1.45 7.50 -8.49
CA ILE A 118 -2.69 6.78 -8.86
C ILE A 118 -3.24 7.21 -10.21
N LEU A 119 -2.87 8.39 -10.73
CA LEU A 119 -3.18 8.82 -12.09
C LEU A 119 -2.08 8.43 -13.08
N GLY A 120 -0.87 8.16 -12.60
CA GLY A 120 0.28 7.73 -13.40
C GLY A 120 1.07 8.87 -14.01
N SER A 121 0.96 10.11 -13.49
CA SER A 121 1.86 11.22 -13.83
C SER A 121 3.24 11.07 -13.19
N ALA A 122 3.36 10.31 -12.09
CA ALA A 122 4.64 9.98 -11.47
C ALA A 122 4.74 8.49 -11.12
N THR A 123 5.97 7.98 -11.13
CA THR A 123 6.32 6.65 -10.60
C THR A 123 7.18 6.79 -9.34
N PRO A 124 7.34 5.74 -8.51
CA PRO A 124 8.24 5.80 -7.36
C PRO A 124 9.69 6.19 -7.70
N ALA A 125 10.14 5.98 -8.94
CA ALA A 125 11.48 6.36 -9.37
C ALA A 125 11.66 7.89 -9.52
N ASP A 126 10.56 8.62 -9.71
CA ASP A 126 10.54 10.06 -9.92
C ASP A 126 10.45 10.85 -8.61
N LEU A 127 10.25 10.15 -7.48
CA LEU A 127 9.90 10.75 -6.19
C LEU A 127 11.06 10.72 -5.20
N GLU A 128 11.14 11.76 -4.36
CA GLU A 128 12.18 11.86 -3.33
C GLU A 128 11.85 11.04 -2.08
N GLY A 129 12.88 10.53 -1.41
CA GLY A 129 12.74 9.84 -0.12
C GLY A 129 12.10 8.46 -0.19
N VAL A 130 11.95 7.88 -1.38
CA VAL A 130 11.37 6.55 -1.58
C VAL A 130 12.26 5.46 -0.98
N VAL A 131 11.63 4.51 -0.27
CA VAL A 131 12.30 3.37 0.34
C VAL A 131 11.68 2.07 -0.16
N SER A 132 12.46 1.28 -0.89
CA SER A 132 12.06 -0.05 -1.38
C SER A 132 12.09 -1.09 -0.26
N SER A 133 11.04 -1.92 -0.17
CA SER A 133 11.07 -3.15 0.65
C SER A 133 11.92 -4.25 0.01
N VAL A 134 12.06 -4.22 -1.32
CA VAL A 134 12.82 -5.20 -2.10
C VAL A 134 14.32 -5.00 -1.87
N GLY A 135 15.04 -6.10 -1.63
CA GLY A 135 16.48 -6.10 -1.34
C GLY A 135 16.84 -5.72 0.09
N MET A 136 15.86 -5.33 0.93
CA MET A 136 16.12 -5.06 2.34
C MET A 136 16.33 -6.36 3.12
N SER A 137 17.50 -6.51 3.74
CA SER A 137 17.77 -7.69 4.57
C SER A 137 16.87 -7.72 5.80
N ARG A 138 16.45 -8.91 6.21
CA ARG A 138 15.63 -9.10 7.43
C ARG A 138 16.30 -8.47 8.66
N LEU A 139 17.62 -8.56 8.78
CA LEU A 139 18.36 -7.95 9.89
C LEU A 139 18.30 -6.42 9.87
N LYS A 140 18.44 -5.78 8.70
CA LYS A 140 18.28 -4.32 8.56
C LYS A 140 16.85 -3.90 8.91
N ALA A 141 15.86 -4.61 8.36
CA ALA A 141 14.44 -4.33 8.63
C ALA A 141 14.14 -4.40 10.14
N MET A 142 14.57 -5.46 10.83
CA MET A 142 14.37 -5.60 12.28
C MET A 142 15.04 -4.48 13.08
N ARG A 143 16.22 -3.99 12.66
CA ARG A 143 16.89 -2.85 13.31
C ARG A 143 16.11 -1.55 13.16
N ILE A 144 15.58 -1.28 11.96
CA ILE A 144 14.72 -0.12 11.68
C ILE A 144 13.47 -0.18 12.58
N LEU A 145 12.78 -1.32 12.61
CA LEU A 145 11.57 -1.50 13.42
C LEU A 145 11.84 -1.33 14.92
N ALA A 146 12.97 -1.87 15.41
CA ALA A 146 13.37 -1.68 16.81
C ALA A 146 13.67 -0.21 17.15
N ALA A 147 14.21 0.56 16.20
CA ALA A 147 14.46 1.99 16.38
C ALA A 147 13.14 2.80 16.38
N ALA A 148 12.25 2.51 15.43
CA ALA A 148 10.94 3.15 15.34
C ALA A 148 10.08 2.91 16.60
N GLY A 149 10.06 1.67 17.11
CA GLY A 149 9.34 1.32 18.34
C GLY A 149 9.89 2.00 19.60
N ARG A 150 11.17 2.40 19.61
CA ARG A 150 11.75 3.22 20.71
C ARG A 150 11.36 4.70 20.60
N ALA A 151 11.28 5.24 19.37
CA ALA A 151 10.86 6.62 19.16
C ALA A 151 9.40 6.85 19.60
N HIS A 152 8.52 5.88 19.35
CA HIS A 152 7.11 5.94 19.76
C HIS A 152 6.88 5.74 21.29
N ARG A 153 7.92 5.37 22.05
CA ARG A 153 7.87 5.20 23.51
C ARG A 153 8.44 6.39 24.29
N ARG A 154 8.90 7.44 23.61
CA ARG A 154 9.37 8.66 24.27
C ARG A 154 8.18 9.58 24.55
N PRO A 155 7.91 9.94 25.82
CA PRO A 155 6.79 10.81 26.20
C PRO A 155 6.98 12.24 25.70
#